data_AF-A0AAP0K303-F1
#
_entry.id   AF-A0AAP0K303-F1
#
_cell.length_a   1.000
_cell.length_b   1.000
_cell.length_c   1.000
_cell.angle_alpha   90.00
_cell.angle_beta   90.00
_cell.angle_gamma   90.00
#
_symmetry.space_group_name_H-M   'P 1'
#
loop_
_entity.id
_entity.type
_entity.pdbx_description
1 polymer ?
#
loop_
_entity_poly.entity_id
_entity_poly.type
_entity_poly.pdbx_seq_one_letter_code
_entity_poly.pdbx_strand_id
1 'polypeptide(L)'
;MADLRESTDPYEFLHIVYNPNDDTLTRSIHLPCSNLENDNSNLPFSAKDIPLNTHHKTWLRLYKPTTTSPHKLPLVLYFHGGGFILGSAAYSIYHDFCGRLAVVVSVEYRLAPENRLPAAYEDAEEAIKWVREQAIMDEENKGEGWLRELADFSNCYLMGISARGNIVYHAALRCLPLDLKPVHIVGLILSDACFSGVERSGSEMRLANDKVVPLAASDVVWELSLPRGADRDHEYSNQTVGSLGRWEKIGWGGRCFVSARGGDPLVDRELEVARMMEREGVKVKVWCEEGGFHGEELFDPAKTSALMVHSKQFIYSPNVA
;
A
#
# COMPACT_ATOMS: atom_id res chain seq x y z
N MET A 1 5.01 -14.99 -24.71
CA MET A 1 5.88 -15.27 -23.56
C MET A 1 7.30 -15.00 -24.01
N ALA A 2 7.84 -13.83 -23.69
CA ALA A 2 9.24 -13.55 -23.95
C ALA A 2 10.08 -14.39 -22.99
N ASP A 3 11.17 -14.92 -23.52
CA ASP A 3 12.16 -15.76 -22.87
C ASP A 3 12.76 -14.99 -21.68
N LEU A 4 12.25 -15.23 -20.46
CA LEU A 4 12.82 -14.72 -19.21
C LEU A 4 14.16 -15.44 -19.00
N ARG A 5 15.20 -14.98 -19.69
CA ARG A 5 16.56 -15.25 -19.25
C ARG A 5 16.67 -14.70 -17.84
N GLU A 6 17.14 -15.52 -16.90
CA GLU A 6 17.48 -15.10 -15.54
C GLU A 6 18.56 -14.01 -15.65
N SER A 7 18.14 -12.75 -15.79
CA SER A 7 19.07 -11.63 -15.71
C SER A 7 19.58 -11.56 -14.28
N THR A 8 20.89 -11.70 -14.13
CA THR A 8 21.57 -11.51 -12.84
C THR A 8 21.74 -10.04 -12.49
N ASP A 9 21.44 -9.12 -13.41
CA ASP A 9 21.52 -7.68 -13.16
C ASP A 9 20.20 -7.17 -12.56
N PRO A 10 20.20 -6.71 -11.29
CA PRO A 10 19.00 -6.21 -10.64
C PRO A 10 18.38 -5.01 -11.34
N TYR A 11 19.15 -4.16 -12.03
CA TYR A 11 18.61 -3.01 -12.77
C TYR A 11 17.87 -3.44 -14.03
N GLU A 12 18.39 -4.44 -14.74
CA GLU A 12 17.71 -5.04 -15.90
C GLU A 12 16.43 -5.75 -15.47
N PHE A 13 16.47 -6.52 -14.37
CA PHE A 13 15.29 -7.18 -13.80
C PHE A 13 14.18 -6.17 -13.46
N LEU A 14 14.55 -5.04 -12.86
CA LEU A 14 13.63 -3.95 -12.51
C LEU A 14 13.26 -3.06 -13.71
N HIS A 15 13.86 -3.28 -14.89
CA HIS A 15 13.71 -2.47 -16.10
C HIS A 15 13.94 -0.96 -15.86
N ILE A 16 15.00 -0.64 -15.11
CA ILE A 16 15.41 0.73 -14.77
C ILE A 16 16.85 0.98 -15.18
N VAL A 17 17.18 2.26 -15.38
CA VAL A 17 18.57 2.74 -15.50
C VAL A 17 18.76 3.86 -14.50
N TYR A 18 19.76 3.73 -13.63
CA TYR A 18 20.11 4.79 -12.68
C TYR A 18 20.98 5.86 -13.33
N ASN A 19 20.55 7.12 -13.17
CA ASN A 19 21.24 8.29 -13.69
C ASN A 19 21.99 8.96 -12.52
N PRO A 20 23.30 8.68 -12.32
CA PRO A 20 24.02 9.14 -11.12
C PRO A 20 24.26 10.66 -11.09
N ASN A 21 24.15 11.34 -12.23
CA ASN A 21 24.42 12.77 -12.33
C ASN A 21 23.35 13.63 -11.64
N ASP A 22 22.11 13.15 -11.55
CA ASP A 22 20.97 13.87 -10.99
C ASP A 22 20.13 13.04 -10.01
N ASP A 23 20.58 11.83 -9.65
CA ASP A 23 19.87 10.90 -8.76
C ASP A 23 18.45 10.56 -9.23
N THR A 24 18.30 10.30 -10.53
CA THR A 24 17.01 9.93 -11.14
C THR A 24 17.03 8.51 -11.71
N LEU A 25 15.85 7.97 -12.02
CA LEU A 25 15.70 6.73 -12.78
C LEU A 25 15.06 6.96 -14.14
N THR A 26 15.67 6.38 -15.17
CA THR A 26 14.96 6.08 -16.42
C THR A 26 14.18 4.78 -16.22
N ARG A 27 12.85 4.85 -16.29
CA ARG A 27 11.93 3.70 -16.08
C ARG A 27 11.39 3.23 -17.42
N SER A 28 11.67 1.98 -17.79
CA SER A 28 11.28 1.42 -19.09
C SER A 28 10.00 0.57 -19.04
N ILE A 29 9.52 0.22 -17.84
CA ILE A 29 8.21 -0.45 -17.68
C ILE A 29 7.10 0.55 -17.94
N HIS A 30 6.26 0.22 -18.92
CA HIS A 30 5.00 0.90 -19.19
C HIS A 30 3.87 -0.12 -19.07
N LEU A 31 3.28 -0.21 -17.88
CA LEU A 31 2.05 -0.98 -17.69
C LEU A 31 0.84 -0.20 -18.23
N PRO A 32 -0.20 -0.89 -18.72
CA PRO A 32 -1.42 -0.24 -19.17
C PRO A 32 -2.07 0.57 -18.04
N CYS A 33 -2.48 1.79 -18.35
CA CYS A 33 -3.30 2.62 -17.46
C CYS A 33 -4.78 2.47 -17.83
N SER A 34 -5.67 2.49 -16.83
CA SER A 34 -7.11 2.56 -17.09
C SER A 34 -7.49 3.92 -17.65
N ASN A 35 -8.23 3.91 -18.76
CA ASN A 35 -8.84 5.11 -19.33
C ASN A 35 -10.23 5.32 -18.73
N LEU A 36 -10.37 6.33 -17.88
CA LEU A 36 -11.62 6.63 -17.18
C LEU A 36 -12.72 7.18 -18.11
N GLU A 37 -12.37 7.72 -19.28
CA GLU A 37 -13.35 8.27 -20.24
C GLU A 37 -14.03 7.16 -21.07
N ASN A 38 -13.36 6.01 -21.21
CA ASN A 38 -13.85 4.84 -21.95
C ASN A 38 -14.34 3.72 -21.03
N ASP A 39 -14.49 3.97 -19.74
CA ASP A 39 -15.06 2.99 -18.81
C ASP A 39 -16.51 2.72 -19.22
N ASN A 40 -16.69 1.58 -19.88
CA ASN A 40 -17.99 1.09 -20.35
C ASN A 40 -18.99 1.18 -19.19
N SER A 41 -20.20 1.66 -19.50
CA SER A 41 -21.35 1.86 -18.58
C SER A 41 -21.81 0.61 -17.78
N ASN A 42 -21.07 -0.49 -17.84
CA ASN A 42 -21.38 -1.80 -17.27
C ASN A 42 -20.46 -2.21 -16.09
N LEU A 43 -19.47 -1.41 -15.71
CA LEU A 43 -18.70 -1.70 -14.48
C LEU A 43 -19.55 -1.48 -13.22
N PRO A 44 -19.37 -2.29 -12.16
CA PRO A 44 -20.12 -2.14 -10.91
C PRO A 44 -19.61 -1.00 -10.02
N PHE A 45 -18.81 -0.09 -10.57
CA PHE A 45 -18.22 1.06 -9.90
C PHE A 45 -17.94 2.19 -10.90
N SER A 46 -17.68 3.38 -10.38
CA SER A 46 -17.18 4.55 -11.14
C SER A 46 -15.87 5.03 -10.54
N ALA A 47 -15.00 5.60 -11.36
CA ALA A 47 -13.74 6.18 -10.91
C ALA A 47 -13.51 7.60 -11.46
N LYS A 48 -12.76 8.42 -10.72
CA LYS A 48 -12.30 9.74 -11.17
C LYS A 48 -10.99 10.14 -10.51
N ASP A 49 -10.24 11.00 -11.19
CA ASP A 49 -8.97 11.52 -10.69
C ASP A 49 -9.14 12.95 -10.17
N ILE A 50 -8.49 13.26 -9.05
CA ILE A 50 -8.46 14.60 -8.46
C ILE A 50 -7.04 14.96 -8.00
N PRO A 51 -6.60 16.22 -8.13
CA PRO A 51 -5.32 16.65 -7.58
C PRO A 51 -5.28 16.52 -6.05
N LEU A 52 -4.13 16.08 -5.50
CA LEU A 52 -3.85 16.13 -4.06
C LEU A 52 -2.96 17.35 -3.78
N ASN A 53 -1.75 17.35 -4.35
CA ASN A 53 -0.80 18.44 -4.20
C ASN A 53 -0.11 18.70 -5.55
N THR A 54 -0.38 19.88 -6.12
CA THR A 54 0.14 20.27 -7.43
C THR A 54 1.65 20.54 -7.42
N HIS A 55 2.22 20.89 -6.27
CA HIS A 55 3.66 21.11 -6.11
C HIS A 55 4.41 19.77 -6.15
N HIS A 56 3.89 18.76 -5.46
CA HIS A 56 4.43 17.40 -5.45
C HIS A 56 3.99 16.57 -6.68
N LYS A 57 3.05 17.08 -7.48
CA LYS A 57 2.40 16.39 -8.60
C LYS A 57 1.71 15.09 -8.17
N THR A 58 1.25 15.04 -6.92
CA THR A 58 0.47 13.92 -6.39
C THR A 58 -1.01 14.12 -6.64
N TRP A 59 -1.73 13.03 -6.78
CA TRP A 59 -3.16 13.00 -7.10
C TRP A 59 -3.82 11.76 -6.52
N LEU A 60 -5.16 11.73 -6.52
CA LEU A 60 -5.96 10.63 -6.00
C LEU A 60 -6.86 10.09 -7.09
N ARG A 61 -6.96 8.76 -7.21
CA ARG A 61 -8.05 8.09 -7.90
C ARG A 61 -9.13 7.68 -6.90
N LEU A 62 -10.31 8.26 -7.04
CA LEU A 62 -11.48 7.88 -6.26
C LEU A 62 -12.23 6.77 -6.96
N TYR A 63 -12.66 5.76 -6.21
CA TYR A 63 -13.57 4.72 -6.67
C TYR A 63 -14.83 4.73 -5.82
N LYS A 64 -15.99 4.66 -6.47
CA LYS A 64 -17.28 4.44 -5.81
C LYS A 64 -18.02 3.24 -6.38
N PRO A 65 -18.61 2.36 -5.56
CA PRO A 65 -19.55 1.35 -6.06
C PRO A 65 -20.78 2.01 -6.71
N THR A 66 -21.32 1.42 -7.77
CA THR A 66 -22.58 1.90 -8.40
C THR A 66 -23.82 1.41 -7.66
N THR A 67 -23.70 0.36 -6.87
CA THR A 67 -24.77 -0.14 -6.01
C THR A 67 -25.14 0.89 -4.94
N THR A 68 -26.42 1.17 -4.80
CA THR A 68 -26.95 2.09 -3.78
C THR A 68 -27.03 1.40 -2.42
N SER A 69 -26.64 2.11 -1.36
CA SER A 69 -26.66 1.61 0.02
C SER A 69 -27.49 2.53 0.91
N PRO A 70 -28.29 1.94 1.82
CA PRO A 70 -28.83 2.53 3.05
C PRO A 70 -28.01 3.60 3.74
N HIS A 71 -26.75 3.21 3.81
CA HIS A 71 -25.80 3.57 4.83
C HIS A 71 -24.50 3.94 4.14
N LYS A 72 -23.78 4.86 4.78
CA LYS A 72 -22.40 5.16 4.43
C LYS A 72 -21.55 3.89 4.48
N LEU A 73 -20.63 3.79 3.54
CA LEU A 73 -19.73 2.66 3.30
C LEU A 73 -18.36 2.93 3.94
N PRO A 74 -17.63 1.89 4.37
CA PRO A 74 -16.25 2.04 4.79
C PRO A 74 -15.39 2.73 3.72
N LEU A 75 -14.45 3.54 4.18
CA LEU A 75 -13.49 4.23 3.31
C LEU A 75 -12.14 3.53 3.37
N VAL A 76 -11.57 3.18 2.23
CA VAL A 76 -10.24 2.57 2.15
C VAL A 76 -9.28 3.53 1.46
N LEU A 77 -8.21 3.92 2.15
CA LEU A 77 -7.07 4.54 1.48
C LEU A 77 -6.15 3.44 0.97
N TYR A 78 -5.85 3.50 -0.31
CA TYR A 78 -5.06 2.54 -1.05
C TYR A 78 -3.87 3.26 -1.69
N PHE A 79 -2.77 2.56 -1.88
CA PHE A 79 -1.57 3.10 -2.52
C PHE A 79 -1.26 2.21 -3.74
N HIS A 80 -0.36 2.56 -4.65
CA HIS A 80 0.07 1.63 -5.72
C HIS A 80 1.42 0.98 -5.38
N GLY A 81 1.72 -0.16 -5.99
CA GLY A 81 2.94 -0.93 -5.71
C GLY A 81 4.09 -0.51 -6.63
N GLY A 82 5.22 -1.21 -6.51
CA GLY A 82 6.41 -0.97 -7.33
C GLY A 82 7.67 -0.65 -6.53
N GLY A 83 7.79 -1.17 -5.30
CA GLY A 83 9.02 -1.02 -4.52
C GLY A 83 9.41 0.44 -4.23
N PHE A 84 8.45 1.35 -4.03
CA PHE A 84 8.67 2.81 -3.89
C PHE A 84 9.27 3.53 -5.10
N ILE A 85 9.84 2.80 -6.06
CA ILE A 85 10.60 3.35 -7.20
C ILE A 85 9.83 3.26 -8.53
N LEU A 86 8.76 2.48 -8.59
CA LEU A 86 7.92 2.24 -9.77
C LEU A 86 6.44 2.34 -9.40
N GLY A 87 5.58 2.32 -10.41
CA GLY A 87 4.14 2.24 -10.23
C GLY A 87 3.38 3.51 -10.59
N SER A 88 2.05 3.39 -10.63
CA SER A 88 1.11 4.49 -10.61
C SER A 88 -0.27 3.99 -10.16
N ALA A 89 -1.04 4.84 -9.49
CA ALA A 89 -2.47 4.67 -9.22
C ALA A 89 -3.29 4.57 -10.51
N ALA A 90 -2.73 4.99 -11.65
CA ALA A 90 -3.38 4.88 -12.95
C ALA A 90 -3.41 3.46 -13.52
N TYR A 91 -2.55 2.54 -13.04
CA TYR A 91 -2.36 1.22 -13.63
C TYR A 91 -3.62 0.34 -13.53
N SER A 92 -3.98 -0.28 -14.65
CA SER A 92 -5.23 -1.04 -14.79
C SER A 92 -5.29 -2.29 -13.91
N ILE A 93 -4.13 -2.85 -13.56
CA ILE A 93 -4.02 -4.01 -12.66
C ILE A 93 -4.65 -3.77 -11.28
N TYR A 94 -4.75 -2.51 -10.82
CA TYR A 94 -5.37 -2.18 -9.54
C TYR A 94 -6.84 -1.78 -9.66
N HIS A 95 -7.30 -1.47 -10.88
CA HIS A 95 -8.52 -0.73 -11.10
C HIS A 95 -9.78 -1.53 -10.73
N ASP A 96 -9.88 -2.78 -11.17
CA ASP A 96 -11.03 -3.65 -10.82
C ASP A 96 -11.05 -4.00 -9.33
N PHE A 97 -9.87 -4.25 -8.74
CA PHE A 97 -9.74 -4.52 -7.30
C PHE A 97 -10.25 -3.33 -6.46
N CYS A 98 -9.74 -2.12 -6.72
CA CYS A 98 -10.16 -0.92 -5.98
C CYS A 98 -11.65 -0.65 -6.16
N GLY A 99 -12.15 -0.75 -7.39
CA GLY A 99 -13.55 -0.50 -7.71
C GLY A 99 -14.55 -1.40 -7.01
N ARG A 100 -14.15 -2.65 -6.69
CA ARG A 100 -15.05 -3.64 -6.06
C ARG A 100 -14.94 -3.75 -4.55
N LEU A 101 -13.96 -3.10 -3.92
CA LEU A 101 -13.67 -3.29 -2.49
C LEU A 101 -14.65 -2.52 -1.58
N ALA A 102 -14.66 -1.19 -1.71
CA ALA A 102 -15.43 -0.24 -0.90
C ALA A 102 -15.44 1.12 -1.61
N VAL A 103 -15.69 2.23 -0.88
CA VAL A 103 -15.26 3.54 -1.36
C VAL A 103 -13.74 3.60 -1.20
N VAL A 104 -13.00 3.85 -2.29
CA VAL A 104 -11.52 3.81 -2.26
C VAL A 104 -10.94 5.15 -2.68
N VAL A 105 -9.93 5.60 -1.94
CA VAL A 105 -9.04 6.73 -2.28
C VAL A 105 -7.67 6.12 -2.59
N SER A 106 -7.34 5.93 -3.86
CA SER A 106 -6.04 5.42 -4.28
C SER A 106 -5.07 6.57 -4.53
N VAL A 107 -3.95 6.60 -3.82
CA VAL A 107 -2.99 7.71 -3.82
C VAL A 107 -1.88 7.47 -4.86
N GLU A 108 -1.65 8.45 -5.73
CA GLU A 108 -0.41 8.61 -6.48
C GLU A 108 0.59 9.36 -5.60
N TYR A 109 1.62 8.66 -5.15
CA TYR A 109 2.67 9.20 -4.29
C TYR A 109 3.98 9.38 -5.07
N ARG A 110 4.89 10.19 -4.52
CA ARG A 110 6.19 10.46 -5.15
C ARG A 110 7.09 9.23 -5.10
N LEU A 111 7.76 8.95 -6.23
CA LEU A 111 8.68 7.82 -6.35
C LEU A 111 10.12 8.20 -5.95
N ALA A 112 10.83 7.21 -5.41
CA ALA A 112 12.26 7.25 -5.20
C ALA A 112 13.02 6.83 -6.49
N PRO A 113 14.30 7.20 -6.65
CA PRO A 113 15.17 7.97 -5.76
C PRO A 113 14.95 9.49 -5.80
N GLU A 114 14.19 10.02 -6.76
CA GLU A 114 13.95 11.46 -6.89
C GLU A 114 13.31 12.04 -5.63
N ASN A 115 12.52 11.22 -4.93
CA ASN A 115 11.91 11.51 -3.64
C ASN A 115 12.07 10.28 -2.73
N ARG A 116 13.27 10.07 -2.20
CA ARG A 116 13.55 9.04 -1.19
C ARG A 116 12.60 9.13 0.01
N LEU A 117 12.44 8.02 0.73
CA LEU A 117 11.69 7.97 1.99
C LEU A 117 12.27 9.01 2.97
N PRO A 118 11.43 9.80 3.66
CA PRO A 118 10.02 9.54 3.94
C PRO A 118 8.98 10.15 2.97
N ALA A 119 9.35 10.63 1.78
CA ALA A 119 8.43 11.36 0.90
C ALA A 119 7.09 10.64 0.64
N ALA A 120 7.12 9.33 0.35
CA ALA A 120 5.90 8.54 0.15
C ALA A 120 5.02 8.46 1.41
N TYR A 121 5.61 8.50 2.61
CA TYR A 121 4.87 8.52 3.88
C TYR A 121 4.25 9.89 4.15
N GLU A 122 4.93 10.97 3.75
CA GLU A 122 4.39 12.33 3.81
C GLU A 122 3.20 12.49 2.87
N ASP A 123 3.26 11.93 1.66
CA ASP A 123 2.15 11.95 0.69
C ASP A 123 0.95 11.13 1.21
N ALA A 124 1.21 10.02 1.91
CA ALA A 124 0.17 9.23 2.58
C ALA A 124 -0.49 10.00 3.74
N GLU A 125 0.30 10.70 4.55
CA GLU A 125 -0.20 11.57 5.61
C GLU A 125 -1.02 12.75 5.04
N GLU A 126 -0.57 13.34 3.93
CA GLU A 126 -1.27 14.39 3.21
C GLU A 126 -2.62 13.90 2.67
N ALA A 127 -2.67 12.69 2.09
CA ALA A 127 -3.93 12.07 1.65
C ALA A 127 -4.91 11.83 2.81
N ILE A 128 -4.41 11.39 3.98
CA ILE A 128 -5.25 11.20 5.19
C ILE A 128 -5.81 12.55 5.68
N LYS A 129 -4.99 13.60 5.70
CA LYS A 129 -5.44 14.96 6.04
C LYS A 129 -6.46 15.49 5.04
N TRP A 130 -6.25 15.24 3.76
CA TRP A 130 -7.22 15.60 2.72
C TRP A 130 -8.57 14.90 2.93
N VAL A 131 -8.58 13.61 3.29
CA VAL A 131 -9.82 12.88 3.64
C VAL A 131 -10.52 13.53 4.84
N ARG A 132 -9.77 13.95 5.87
CA ARG A 132 -10.31 14.68 7.02
C ARG A 132 -10.96 16.00 6.60
N GLU A 133 -10.33 16.76 5.72
CA GLU A 133 -10.90 18.00 5.18
C GLU A 133 -12.25 17.73 4.50
N GLN A 134 -12.36 16.66 3.70
CA GLN A 134 -13.64 16.28 3.08
C GLN A 134 -14.73 15.92 4.11
N ALA A 135 -14.33 15.45 5.28
CA ALA A 135 -15.23 15.06 6.36
C ALA A 135 -15.78 16.25 7.17
N ILE A 136 -15.09 17.40 7.16
CA ILE A 136 -15.46 18.60 7.94
C ILE A 136 -16.03 19.74 7.08
N MET A 137 -15.86 19.70 5.76
CA MET A 137 -16.42 20.69 4.84
C MET A 137 -17.97 20.63 4.82
N ASP A 138 -18.60 21.79 4.93
CA ASP A 138 -20.06 21.97 4.91
C ASP A 138 -20.63 22.07 3.48
N GLU A 139 -21.95 22.25 3.36
CA GLU A 139 -22.64 22.41 2.06
C GLU A 139 -22.18 23.67 1.28
N GLU A 140 -21.68 24.69 1.98
CA GLU A 140 -21.16 25.92 1.37
C GLU A 140 -19.75 25.73 0.81
N ASN A 141 -18.91 24.93 1.50
CA ASN A 141 -17.51 24.67 1.15
C ASN A 141 -17.30 23.36 0.37
N LYS A 142 -18.15 23.10 -0.64
CA LYS A 142 -18.03 22.08 -1.73
C LYS A 142 -16.96 20.97 -1.54
N GLY A 143 -17.04 20.20 -0.45
CA GLY A 143 -16.22 19.00 -0.29
C GLY A 143 -16.55 17.95 -1.36
N GLU A 144 -15.67 16.97 -1.55
CA GLU A 144 -15.82 15.97 -2.59
C GLU A 144 -17.10 15.12 -2.42
N GLY A 145 -18.07 15.35 -3.31
CA GLY A 145 -19.44 14.84 -3.21
C GLY A 145 -19.52 13.32 -3.05
N TRP A 146 -18.68 12.55 -3.75
CA TRP A 146 -18.70 11.09 -3.63
C TRP A 146 -18.37 10.62 -2.21
N LEU A 147 -17.38 11.24 -1.56
CA LEU A 147 -17.01 10.88 -0.19
C LEU A 147 -18.05 11.36 0.81
N ARG A 148 -18.60 12.57 0.63
CA ARG A 148 -19.64 13.08 1.53
C ARG A 148 -20.91 12.24 1.51
N GLU A 149 -21.36 11.84 0.33
CA GLU A 149 -22.57 11.04 0.15
C GLU A 149 -22.37 9.59 0.60
N LEU A 150 -21.22 8.98 0.27
CA LEU A 150 -21.05 7.53 0.39
C LEU A 150 -20.12 7.09 1.51
N ALA A 151 -19.16 7.89 1.95
CA ALA A 151 -18.13 7.43 2.88
C ALA A 151 -18.55 7.59 4.35
N ASP A 152 -18.27 6.56 5.14
CA ASP A 152 -18.28 6.58 6.60
C ASP A 152 -16.87 6.94 7.09
N PHE A 153 -16.66 8.21 7.37
CA PHE A 153 -15.38 8.70 7.87
C PHE A 153 -14.99 8.13 9.25
N SER A 154 -15.94 7.56 10.01
CA SER A 154 -15.65 6.90 11.28
C SER A 154 -15.17 5.45 11.13
N ASN A 155 -15.13 4.93 9.90
CA ASN A 155 -14.80 3.56 9.56
C ASN A 155 -13.81 3.51 8.38
N CYS A 156 -12.62 4.09 8.60
CA CYS A 156 -11.57 4.17 7.59
C CYS A 156 -10.52 3.06 7.76
N TYR A 157 -10.00 2.57 6.64
CA TYR A 157 -8.93 1.57 6.58
C TYR A 157 -7.78 2.06 5.73
N LEU A 158 -6.55 1.70 6.10
CA LEU A 158 -5.40 1.83 5.22
C LEU A 158 -5.03 0.45 4.67
N MET A 159 -4.93 0.33 3.36
CA MET A 159 -4.63 -0.94 2.69
C MET A 159 -3.43 -0.81 1.77
N GLY A 160 -2.52 -1.78 1.87
CA GLY A 160 -1.36 -1.87 1.00
C GLY A 160 -0.93 -3.30 0.75
N ILE A 161 -0.46 -3.57 -0.47
CA ILE A 161 0.27 -4.78 -0.85
C ILE A 161 1.73 -4.40 -1.16
N SER A 162 2.73 -5.23 -0.82
CA SER A 162 4.13 -4.94 -1.15
C SER A 162 4.63 -3.66 -0.46
N ALA A 163 5.36 -2.79 -1.16
CA ALA A 163 5.81 -1.48 -0.66
C ALA A 163 4.67 -0.62 -0.10
N ARG A 164 3.45 -0.82 -0.58
CA ARG A 164 2.26 -0.13 -0.04
C ARG A 164 1.99 -0.51 1.40
N GLY A 165 2.19 -1.78 1.77
CA GLY A 165 2.01 -2.27 3.14
C GLY A 165 2.92 -1.52 4.11
N ASN A 166 4.17 -1.29 3.68
CA ASN A 166 5.12 -0.45 4.39
C ASN A 166 4.65 1.02 4.48
N ILE A 167 4.20 1.62 3.37
CA ILE A 167 3.66 2.99 3.37
C ILE A 167 2.51 3.14 4.37
N VAL A 168 1.52 2.25 4.33
CA VAL A 168 0.35 2.37 5.22
C VAL A 168 0.68 2.10 6.69
N TYR A 169 1.65 1.22 6.96
CA TYR A 169 2.19 1.01 8.30
C TYR A 169 2.77 2.32 8.86
N HIS A 170 3.66 2.97 8.11
CA HIS A 170 4.28 4.23 8.54
C HIS A 170 3.31 5.40 8.55
N ALA A 171 2.38 5.48 7.59
CA ALA A 171 1.35 6.51 7.56
C ALA A 171 0.45 6.46 8.81
N ALA A 172 0.07 5.26 9.24
CA ALA A 172 -0.67 5.07 10.48
C ALA A 172 0.12 5.58 11.71
N LEU A 173 1.38 5.19 11.83
CA LEU A 173 2.26 5.66 12.91
C LEU A 173 2.38 7.19 12.95
N ARG A 174 2.52 7.83 11.79
CA ARG A 174 2.63 9.28 11.66
C ARG A 174 1.33 10.03 11.95
N CYS A 175 0.19 9.40 11.67
CA CYS A 175 -1.12 10.00 11.86
C CYS A 175 -1.68 9.84 13.27
N LEU A 176 -1.21 8.86 14.05
CA LEU A 176 -1.62 8.62 15.43
C LEU A 176 -1.61 9.86 16.36
N PRO A 177 -0.57 10.72 16.36
CA PRO A 177 -0.57 11.92 17.21
C PRO A 177 -1.47 13.06 16.71
N LEU A 178 -2.08 12.94 15.53
CA LEU A 178 -2.89 14.00 14.92
C LEU A 178 -4.37 13.89 15.35
N ASP A 179 -5.04 15.03 15.52
CA ASP A 179 -6.49 15.06 15.68
C ASP A 179 -7.18 14.93 14.31
N LEU A 180 -7.45 13.69 13.92
CA LEU A 180 -8.11 13.38 12.65
C LEU A 180 -9.64 13.48 12.68
N LYS A 181 -10.27 13.82 13.82
CA LYS A 181 -11.73 13.81 13.92
C LYS A 181 -12.39 14.68 12.83
N PRO A 182 -13.51 14.22 12.24
CA PRO A 182 -14.26 13.01 12.57
C PRO A 182 -13.73 11.72 11.92
N VAL A 183 -12.59 11.78 11.21
CA VAL A 183 -11.98 10.59 10.60
C VAL A 183 -11.41 9.67 11.67
N HIS A 184 -11.75 8.39 11.58
CA HIS A 184 -11.23 7.35 12.46
C HIS A 184 -10.70 6.18 11.63
N ILE A 185 -9.39 5.97 11.68
CA ILE A 185 -8.72 4.83 11.06
C ILE A 185 -8.85 3.64 12.01
N VAL A 186 -9.67 2.66 11.65
CA VAL A 186 -10.02 1.52 12.50
C VAL A 186 -9.24 0.25 12.16
N GLY A 187 -8.53 0.22 11.02
CA GLY A 187 -7.69 -0.92 10.72
C GLY A 187 -6.69 -0.74 9.59
N LEU A 188 -5.68 -1.62 9.61
CA LEU A 188 -4.66 -1.78 8.57
C LEU A 188 -4.86 -3.11 7.86
N ILE A 189 -4.66 -3.12 6.55
CA ILE A 189 -4.57 -4.34 5.73
C ILE A 189 -3.20 -4.35 5.06
N LEU A 190 -2.34 -5.26 5.52
CA LEU A 190 -0.97 -5.44 5.06
C LEU A 190 -0.92 -6.77 4.28
N SER A 191 -0.79 -6.72 2.96
CA SER A 191 -0.61 -7.92 2.13
C SER A 191 0.81 -7.95 1.60
N ASP A 192 1.55 -9.04 1.77
CA ASP A 192 2.89 -9.23 1.22
C ASP A 192 3.80 -8.01 1.51
N ALA A 193 3.72 -7.46 2.72
CA ALA A 193 4.22 -6.11 3.00
C ALA A 193 5.75 -6.05 2.96
N CYS A 194 6.31 -5.05 2.25
CA CYS A 194 7.76 -4.94 2.11
C CYS A 194 8.44 -4.43 3.37
N PHE A 195 9.02 -5.36 4.12
CA PHE A 195 9.92 -5.12 5.24
C PHE A 195 11.23 -5.87 5.00
N SER A 196 12.34 -5.36 5.53
CA SER A 196 13.66 -6.00 5.39
C SER A 196 14.52 -5.72 6.62
N GLY A 197 15.79 -6.11 6.56
CA GLY A 197 16.81 -5.92 7.60
C GLY A 197 18.17 -6.34 7.04
N VAL A 198 19.28 -5.83 7.59
CA VAL A 198 20.62 -6.14 7.06
C VAL A 198 20.88 -7.65 7.06
N GLU A 199 20.63 -8.30 8.20
CA GLU A 199 20.63 -9.75 8.33
C GLU A 199 19.55 -10.38 7.45
N ARG A 200 19.82 -11.51 6.79
CA ARG A 200 18.81 -12.19 5.97
C ARG A 200 17.99 -13.16 6.80
N SER A 201 16.68 -13.16 6.59
CA SER A 201 15.78 -14.16 7.15
C SER A 201 15.97 -15.54 6.50
N GLY A 202 15.33 -16.57 7.08
CA GLY A 202 15.33 -17.91 6.50
C GLY A 202 14.63 -17.95 5.14
N SER A 203 13.52 -17.23 4.99
CA SER A 203 12.78 -17.09 3.73
C SER A 203 13.59 -16.36 2.66
N GLU A 204 14.27 -15.27 3.00
CA GLU A 204 15.14 -14.53 2.08
C GLU A 204 16.25 -15.44 1.54
N MET A 205 16.93 -16.19 2.42
CA MET A 205 17.99 -17.12 2.01
C MET A 205 17.47 -18.30 1.19
N ARG A 206 16.31 -18.85 1.54
CA ARG A 206 15.67 -19.97 0.83
C ARG A 206 15.22 -19.57 -0.58
N LEU A 207 14.79 -18.33 -0.75
CA LEU A 207 14.19 -17.80 -1.99
C LEU A 207 15.07 -16.71 -2.62
N ALA A 208 16.39 -16.81 -2.48
CA ALA A 208 17.31 -15.74 -2.87
C ALA A 208 17.20 -15.31 -4.35
N ASN A 209 16.89 -16.28 -5.22
CA ASN A 209 16.71 -16.12 -6.67
C ASN A 209 15.23 -16.17 -7.07
N ASP A 210 14.32 -15.70 -6.21
CA ASP A 210 12.90 -15.64 -6.54
C ASP A 210 12.64 -14.89 -7.85
N LYS A 211 11.59 -15.29 -8.57
CA LYS A 211 11.29 -14.75 -9.91
C LYS A 211 10.55 -13.42 -9.88
N VAL A 212 10.04 -13.02 -8.71
CA VAL A 212 9.28 -11.77 -8.51
C VAL A 212 10.05 -10.79 -7.65
N VAL A 213 10.68 -11.28 -6.56
CA VAL A 213 11.45 -10.46 -5.62
C VAL A 213 12.83 -11.09 -5.34
N PRO A 214 13.72 -11.19 -6.36
CA PRO A 214 15.08 -11.65 -6.12
C PRO A 214 15.80 -10.69 -5.18
N LEU A 215 16.65 -11.21 -4.27
CA LEU A 215 17.27 -10.37 -3.24
C LEU A 215 18.14 -9.25 -3.80
N ALA A 216 18.82 -9.50 -4.92
CA ALA A 216 19.62 -8.48 -5.59
C ALA A 216 18.77 -7.28 -6.03
N ALA A 217 17.57 -7.52 -6.56
CA ALA A 217 16.64 -6.44 -6.93
C ALA A 217 16.04 -5.76 -5.70
N SER A 218 15.71 -6.54 -4.66
CA SER A 218 15.24 -6.01 -3.37
C SER A 218 16.28 -5.05 -2.74
N ASP A 219 17.56 -5.40 -2.81
CA ASP A 219 18.64 -4.54 -2.29
C ASP A 219 18.72 -3.22 -3.05
N VAL A 220 18.65 -3.25 -4.38
CA VAL A 220 18.62 -2.03 -5.22
C VAL A 220 17.39 -1.19 -4.90
N VAL A 221 16.22 -1.82 -4.73
CA VAL A 221 14.99 -1.11 -4.30
C VAL A 221 15.21 -0.37 -2.99
N TRP A 222 15.76 -1.04 -1.97
CA TRP A 222 16.02 -0.39 -0.68
C TRP A 222 17.10 0.69 -0.77
N GLU A 223 18.19 0.44 -1.49
CA GLU A 223 19.27 1.42 -1.72
C GLU A 223 18.74 2.70 -2.37
N LEU A 224 17.86 2.58 -3.36
CA LEU A 224 17.25 3.71 -4.05
C LEU A 224 16.16 4.41 -3.22
N SER A 225 15.51 3.69 -2.30
CA SER A 225 14.37 4.19 -1.53
C SER A 225 14.76 4.85 -0.21
N LEU A 226 15.76 4.32 0.49
CA LEU A 226 16.15 4.79 1.81
C LEU A 226 16.87 6.15 1.75
N PRO A 227 16.93 6.88 2.89
CA PRO A 227 17.82 8.03 3.04
C PRO A 227 19.26 7.68 2.65
N ARG A 228 19.98 8.63 2.07
CA ARG A 228 21.36 8.39 1.62
C ARG A 228 22.25 7.96 2.79
N GLY A 229 23.01 6.89 2.59
CA GLY A 229 23.92 6.34 3.59
C GLY A 229 23.24 5.48 4.67
N ALA A 230 21.92 5.33 4.63
CA ALA A 230 21.22 4.36 5.46
C ALA A 230 21.37 2.94 4.89
N ASP A 231 21.41 1.95 5.78
CA ASP A 231 21.34 0.54 5.43
C ASP A 231 19.92 -0.01 5.67
N ARG A 232 19.72 -1.30 5.41
CA ARG A 232 18.41 -1.96 5.53
C ARG A 232 17.91 -2.10 6.98
N ASP A 233 18.71 -1.76 7.99
CA ASP A 233 18.28 -1.66 9.39
C ASP A 233 17.79 -0.26 9.75
N HIS A 234 17.66 0.65 8.78
CA HIS A 234 16.87 1.86 8.96
C HIS A 234 15.41 1.51 9.29
N GLU A 235 14.79 2.26 10.20
CA GLU A 235 13.41 2.03 10.70
C GLU A 235 12.31 2.01 9.62
N TYR A 236 12.60 2.59 8.45
CA TYR A 236 11.74 2.55 7.27
C TYR A 236 11.70 1.17 6.60
N SER A 237 12.79 0.42 6.71
CA SER A 237 12.94 -0.93 6.16
C SER A 237 12.68 -1.99 7.24
N ASN A 238 13.31 -1.84 8.41
CA ASN A 238 13.26 -2.81 9.50
C ASN A 238 12.53 -2.25 10.72
N GLN A 239 11.34 -2.77 11.01
CA GLN A 239 10.48 -2.25 12.08
C GLN A 239 10.83 -2.83 13.46
N THR A 240 11.69 -3.86 13.48
CA THR A 240 12.14 -4.48 14.75
C THR A 240 13.34 -3.78 15.36
N VAL A 241 13.97 -2.88 14.62
CA VAL A 241 15.10 -2.07 15.05
C VAL A 241 14.67 -0.60 15.07
N GLY A 242 15.04 0.12 16.12
CA GLY A 242 14.68 1.53 16.30
C GLY A 242 13.53 1.77 17.29
N SER A 243 13.15 3.05 17.43
CA SER A 243 12.15 3.51 18.41
C SER A 243 10.78 3.84 17.81
N LEU A 244 10.67 3.94 16.47
CA LEU A 244 9.42 4.13 15.75
C LEU A 244 8.65 2.81 15.64
N GLY A 245 7.99 2.39 16.72
CA GLY A 245 7.24 1.15 16.67
C GLY A 245 6.94 0.61 18.05
N ARG A 246 6.24 1.39 18.88
CA ARG A 246 5.61 0.84 20.08
C ARG A 246 4.13 1.13 20.06
N TRP A 247 3.38 0.36 19.25
CA TRP A 247 1.94 0.49 18.99
C TRP A 247 1.13 0.66 20.29
N GLU A 248 1.50 -0.06 21.35
CA GLU A 248 0.91 0.05 22.69
C GLU A 248 1.13 1.45 23.32
N LYS A 249 2.37 1.96 23.24
CA LYS A 249 2.76 3.23 23.88
C LYS A 249 2.20 4.45 23.15
N ILE A 250 1.84 4.29 21.89
CA ILE A 250 1.32 5.36 21.03
C ILE A 250 -0.21 5.33 20.87
N GLY A 251 -0.89 4.35 21.51
CA GLY A 251 -2.34 4.36 21.67
C GLY A 251 -3.15 3.92 20.45
N TRP A 252 -2.61 3.04 19.59
CA TRP A 252 -3.37 2.49 18.47
C TRP A 252 -4.54 1.61 18.96
N GLY A 253 -5.76 2.01 18.63
CA GLY A 253 -6.99 1.29 19.00
C GLY A 253 -7.57 0.39 17.90
N GLY A 254 -6.97 0.39 16.70
CA GLY A 254 -7.47 -0.34 15.54
C GLY A 254 -7.00 -1.80 15.47
N ARG A 255 -7.43 -2.51 14.42
CA ARG A 255 -7.03 -3.90 14.13
C ARG A 255 -6.06 -3.97 12.95
N CYS A 256 -5.34 -5.07 12.78
CA CYS A 256 -4.51 -5.30 11.60
C CYS A 256 -4.85 -6.66 10.97
N PHE A 257 -5.01 -6.69 9.65
CA PHE A 257 -5.06 -7.92 8.87
C PHE A 257 -3.75 -8.05 8.10
N VAL A 258 -3.08 -9.19 8.25
CA VAL A 258 -1.85 -9.54 7.54
C VAL A 258 -2.14 -10.72 6.62
N SER A 259 -1.81 -10.56 5.34
CA SER A 259 -1.99 -11.53 4.27
C SER A 259 -0.61 -11.84 3.72
N ALA A 260 -0.14 -13.08 3.80
CA ALA A 260 1.24 -13.45 3.46
C ALA A 260 1.33 -14.80 2.71
N ARG A 261 2.43 -15.04 1.99
CA ARG A 261 2.66 -16.27 1.21
C ARG A 261 3.97 -16.94 1.62
N GLY A 262 3.96 -18.25 1.87
CA GLY A 262 5.17 -18.99 2.22
C GLY A 262 6.21 -19.05 1.10
N GLY A 263 5.81 -18.83 -0.16
CA GLY A 263 6.71 -18.66 -1.29
C GLY A 263 7.18 -17.23 -1.56
N ASP A 264 6.86 -16.28 -0.68
CA ASP A 264 7.41 -14.92 -0.71
C ASP A 264 8.74 -14.85 0.07
N PRO A 265 9.83 -14.30 -0.51
CA PRO A 265 11.07 -14.04 0.23
C PRO A 265 10.88 -13.21 1.51
N LEU A 266 9.88 -12.32 1.56
CA LEU A 266 9.64 -11.38 2.64
C LEU A 266 8.79 -11.93 3.79
N VAL A 267 8.22 -13.14 3.63
CA VAL A 267 7.24 -13.71 4.59
C VAL A 267 7.72 -13.75 6.03
N ASP A 268 9.00 -14.08 6.28
CA ASP A 268 9.52 -14.10 7.65
C ASP A 268 9.46 -12.71 8.30
N ARG A 269 9.75 -11.65 7.53
CA ARG A 269 9.72 -10.25 7.99
C ARG A 269 8.29 -9.79 8.24
N GLU A 270 7.37 -10.13 7.35
CA GLU A 270 5.95 -9.83 7.53
C GLU A 270 5.38 -10.46 8.80
N LEU A 271 5.66 -11.75 9.01
CA LEU A 271 5.19 -12.46 10.19
C LEU A 271 5.90 -12.00 11.46
N GLU A 272 7.16 -11.55 11.36
CA GLU A 272 7.89 -10.93 12.46
C GLU A 272 7.25 -9.60 12.89
N VAL A 273 6.91 -8.73 11.94
CA VAL A 273 6.18 -7.48 12.21
C VAL A 273 4.79 -7.77 12.77
N ALA A 274 4.06 -8.75 12.23
CA ALA A 274 2.75 -9.16 12.75
C ALA A 274 2.84 -9.56 14.24
N ARG A 275 3.78 -10.44 14.59
CA ARG A 275 4.02 -10.86 15.99
C ARG A 275 4.46 -9.70 16.87
N MET A 276 5.25 -8.77 16.34
CA MET A 276 5.63 -7.56 17.08
C MET A 276 4.40 -6.71 17.40
N MET A 277 3.53 -6.45 16.43
CA MET A 277 2.28 -5.70 16.63
C MET A 277 1.36 -6.39 17.67
N GLU A 278 1.23 -7.73 17.63
CA GLU A 278 0.46 -8.48 18.63
C GLU A 278 1.04 -8.32 20.05
N ARG A 279 2.36 -8.44 20.21
CA ARG A 279 3.03 -8.23 21.50
C ARG A 279 2.82 -6.82 22.05
N GLU A 280 2.56 -5.86 21.18
CA GLU A 280 2.26 -4.47 21.52
C GLU A 280 0.76 -4.17 21.58
N GLY A 281 -0.06 -5.21 21.74
CA GLY A 281 -1.49 -5.08 22.02
C GLY A 281 -2.38 -4.81 20.81
N VAL A 282 -1.83 -4.82 19.58
CA VAL A 282 -2.64 -4.72 18.37
C VAL A 282 -3.38 -6.05 18.15
N LYS A 283 -4.67 -5.98 17.83
CA LYS A 283 -5.42 -7.17 17.37
C LYS A 283 -5.02 -7.49 15.94
N VAL A 284 -4.16 -8.48 15.76
CA VAL A 284 -3.69 -8.91 14.44
C VAL A 284 -4.40 -10.20 14.04
N LYS A 285 -4.86 -10.26 12.79
CA LYS A 285 -5.33 -11.49 12.15
C LYS A 285 -4.39 -11.81 11.01
N VAL A 286 -3.78 -12.99 11.03
CA VAL A 286 -2.88 -13.46 9.97
C VAL A 286 -3.59 -14.49 9.08
N TRP A 287 -3.53 -14.30 7.78
CA TRP A 287 -3.83 -15.29 6.76
C TRP A 287 -2.56 -15.56 5.96
N CYS A 288 -1.89 -16.66 6.27
CA CYS A 288 -0.68 -17.08 5.58
C CYS A 288 -0.97 -18.35 4.78
N GLU A 289 -0.79 -18.30 3.47
CA GLU A 289 -0.82 -19.49 2.62
C GLU A 289 0.57 -20.17 2.62
N GLU A 290 0.63 -21.50 2.58
CA GLU A 290 1.91 -22.23 2.62
C GLU A 290 2.73 -22.06 1.32
N GLY A 291 2.04 -21.94 0.18
CA GLY A 291 2.63 -21.70 -1.13
C GLY A 291 2.48 -20.25 -1.62
N GLY A 292 2.25 -20.08 -2.91
CA GLY A 292 2.09 -18.77 -3.57
C GLY A 292 3.42 -18.07 -3.82
N PHE A 293 3.36 -16.80 -4.24
CA PHE A 293 4.50 -15.90 -4.43
C PHE A 293 4.08 -14.45 -4.16
N HIS A 294 5.05 -13.55 -4.10
CA HIS A 294 4.81 -12.13 -3.79
C HIS A 294 3.80 -11.48 -4.76
N GLY A 295 2.73 -10.90 -4.23
CA GLY A 295 1.72 -10.19 -5.02
C GLY A 295 0.97 -11.08 -6.01
N GLU A 296 0.88 -12.39 -5.75
CA GLU A 296 0.19 -13.39 -6.59
C GLU A 296 -1.23 -12.94 -6.99
N GLU A 297 -1.94 -12.22 -6.13
CA GLU A 297 -3.25 -11.64 -6.39
C GLU A 297 -3.31 -10.63 -7.55
N LEU A 298 -2.17 -10.12 -8.02
CA LEU A 298 -2.10 -9.22 -9.17
C LEU A 298 -2.08 -9.99 -10.50
N PHE A 299 -1.83 -11.31 -10.45
CA PHE A 299 -1.64 -12.16 -11.61
C PHE A 299 -2.66 -13.30 -11.70
N ASP A 300 -3.19 -13.77 -10.57
CA ASP A 300 -4.18 -14.84 -10.50
C ASP A 300 -5.55 -14.32 -10.01
N PRO A 301 -6.59 -14.31 -10.88
CA PRO A 301 -7.95 -13.88 -10.52
C PRO A 301 -8.58 -14.62 -9.34
N ALA A 302 -8.25 -15.90 -9.13
CA ALA A 302 -8.76 -16.66 -7.98
C ALA A 302 -8.16 -16.14 -6.68
N LYS A 303 -6.87 -15.78 -6.71
CA LYS A 303 -6.15 -15.19 -5.57
C LYS A 303 -6.58 -13.75 -5.32
N THR A 304 -6.82 -12.96 -6.37
CA THR A 304 -7.49 -11.66 -6.26
C THR A 304 -8.84 -11.79 -5.55
N SER A 305 -9.64 -12.77 -5.95
CA SER A 305 -10.98 -13.00 -5.38
C SER A 305 -10.89 -13.41 -3.90
N ALA A 306 -9.95 -14.27 -3.54
CA ALA A 306 -9.72 -14.69 -2.16
C ALA A 306 -9.31 -13.50 -1.27
N LEU A 307 -8.33 -12.69 -1.72
CA LEU A 307 -7.91 -11.49 -1.00
C LEU A 307 -9.07 -10.49 -0.85
N MET A 308 -9.88 -10.31 -1.90
CA MET A 308 -11.07 -9.46 -1.87
C MET A 308 -12.08 -9.93 -0.81
N VAL A 309 -12.34 -11.24 -0.74
CA VAL A 309 -13.26 -11.82 0.27
C VAL A 309 -12.73 -11.60 1.68
N HIS A 310 -11.46 -11.90 1.94
CA HIS A 310 -10.88 -11.72 3.27
C HIS A 310 -10.78 -10.24 3.68
N SER A 311 -10.43 -9.35 2.75
CA SER A 311 -10.41 -7.91 2.98
C SER A 311 -11.81 -7.40 3.32
N LYS A 312 -12.85 -7.81 2.57
CA LYS A 312 -14.25 -7.47 2.89
C LYS A 312 -14.70 -8.03 4.22
N GLN A 313 -14.36 -9.28 4.55
CA GLN A 313 -14.67 -9.84 5.86
C GLN A 313 -14.05 -9.00 6.98
N PHE A 314 -12.79 -8.60 6.84
CA PHE A 314 -12.12 -7.75 7.84
C PHE A 314 -12.77 -6.37 7.95
N ILE A 315 -13.07 -5.72 6.82
CA ILE A 315 -13.66 -4.37 6.75
C ILE A 315 -15.09 -4.32 7.28
N TYR A 316 -15.94 -5.29 6.91
CA TYR A 316 -17.37 -5.28 7.21
C TYR A 316 -17.75 -6.11 8.45
N SER A 317 -16.83 -6.90 9.01
CA SER A 317 -17.09 -7.72 10.22
C SER A 317 -16.20 -7.27 11.39
N PRO A 318 -16.64 -6.28 12.20
CA PRO A 318 -15.84 -5.73 13.30
C PRO A 318 -15.50 -6.75 14.40
N ASN A 319 -16.23 -7.87 14.47
CA ASN A 319 -16.06 -8.91 15.50
C ASN A 319 -15.13 -10.06 15.10
N VAL A 320 -14.62 -10.10 13.86
CA VAL A 320 -13.69 -11.15 13.41
C VAL A 320 -12.27 -10.63 13.63
N ALA A 321 -11.75 -10.78 14.85
CA ALA A 321 -10.33 -10.69 15.17
C ALA A 321 -9.77 -12.11 15.23
#